data_AF-A0A2V9MN28-F1
#
_entry.id   AF-A0A2V9MN28-F1
#
_cell.length_a   1.000
_cell.length_b   1.000
_cell.length_c   1.000
_cell.angle_alpha   90.00
_cell.angle_beta   90.00
_cell.angle_gamma   90.00
#
_symmetry.space_group_name_H-M   'P 1'
#
loop_
_entity.id
_entity.type
_entity.pdbx_description
1 polymer ?
#
loop_
_entity_poly.entity_id
_entity_poly.type
_entity_poly.pdbx_seq_one_letter_code
_entity_poly.pdbx_strand_id
1 'polypeptide(L)'
;MYGSRQAAGYFETGEGPWPLKTFTPAFLVTWLVALTCTFSFAQQKPEYDMGKMQMVFLRQSPKLKAKDRAGQVGKEHQAYVESLVKDGKLALWGEVTGEDDLREIMVVKTESLEQARQVTELLPAVKAGMLKADALSWYAARNLLRTPQTPLTTRSNYIFGLLVRGPKWTKEQTEETNKIQAGHMANINRLAEAGKLVLAGPFYGDGDRRGVFIFKVDSLAEAQALTDTDPAVIAGRLKIELHRWSVPKGMLP
;
A
#
# COMPACT_ATOMS: atom_id res chain seq x y z
N MET A 1 -13.68 20.39 37.99
CA MET A 1 -15.15 20.29 38.08
C MET A 1 -15.72 21.70 38.22
N TYR A 2 -16.28 22.25 37.16
CA TYR A 2 -17.26 23.36 37.14
C TYR A 2 -17.97 23.17 35.78
N GLY A 3 -19.27 22.96 35.68
CA GLY A 3 -20.34 23.43 36.53
C GLY A 3 -21.26 24.26 35.63
N SER A 4 -22.29 23.58 35.12
CA SER A 4 -23.13 23.94 33.98
C SER A 4 -24.33 24.84 34.30
N ARG A 5 -24.88 25.46 33.24
CA ARG A 5 -26.31 25.79 32.95
C ARG A 5 -26.93 27.05 33.62
N GLN A 6 -27.40 28.00 32.78
CA GLN A 6 -28.81 28.32 32.38
C GLN A 6 -29.51 29.25 33.43
N ALA A 7 -30.46 30.16 33.16
CA ALA A 7 -31.44 30.38 32.08
C ALA A 7 -32.01 31.84 32.16
N ALA A 8 -33.00 32.11 31.29
CA ALA A 8 -34.08 33.13 31.37
C ALA A 8 -33.69 34.57 30.97
N GLY A 9 -34.49 35.36 30.27
CA GLY A 9 -35.92 35.30 29.91
C GLY A 9 -36.42 36.76 29.92
N TYR A 10 -37.04 37.25 28.85
CA TYR A 10 -37.54 38.64 28.78
C TYR A 10 -39.05 38.70 28.50
N PHE A 11 -39.65 39.70 29.13
CA PHE A 11 -41.06 39.94 29.45
C PHE A 11 -41.95 40.42 28.29
N GLU A 12 -43.26 40.25 28.52
CA GLU A 12 -44.45 40.65 27.75
C GLU A 12 -44.84 42.15 27.83
N THR A 13 -45.89 42.48 27.07
CA THR A 13 -46.94 43.54 27.15
C THR A 13 -46.89 44.56 26.00
N GLY A 14 -47.97 44.95 25.31
CA GLY A 14 -49.40 44.60 25.33
C GLY A 14 -50.20 45.44 24.29
N GLU A 15 -51.42 44.96 23.99
CA GLU A 15 -52.68 45.63 23.59
C GLU A 15 -52.91 46.25 22.17
N GLY A 16 -54.12 46.01 21.63
CA GLY A 16 -54.65 46.36 20.28
C GLY A 16 -55.26 47.79 20.16
N PRO A 17 -56.26 48.11 19.30
CA PRO A 17 -57.12 47.29 18.40
C PRO A 17 -57.22 47.80 16.92
N TRP A 18 -57.92 47.06 16.04
CA TRP A 18 -58.21 47.38 14.61
C TRP A 18 -59.39 48.39 14.44
N PRO A 19 -59.50 49.15 13.32
CA PRO A 19 -60.13 48.63 12.08
C PRO A 19 -59.60 49.15 10.70
N LEU A 20 -59.82 48.30 9.70
CA LEU A 20 -59.86 48.41 8.21
C LEU A 20 -59.72 49.78 7.51
N LYS A 21 -58.86 49.86 6.46
CA LYS A 21 -59.24 50.02 5.02
C LYS A 21 -58.05 50.30 4.05
N THR A 22 -58.16 49.70 2.86
CA THR A 22 -57.64 50.07 1.51
C THR A 22 -56.14 49.94 1.11
N PHE A 23 -55.89 48.95 0.26
CA PHE A 23 -55.10 48.89 -0.99
C PHE A 23 -54.01 49.95 -1.30
N THR A 24 -52.78 49.48 -1.57
CA THR A 24 -52.05 49.58 -2.88
C THR A 24 -50.71 48.81 -2.79
N PRO A 25 -50.18 48.21 -3.90
CA PRO A 25 -48.96 47.41 -3.86
C PRO A 25 -47.73 48.26 -4.19
N ALA A 26 -46.62 48.08 -3.45
CA ALA A 26 -45.33 48.64 -3.81
C ALA A 26 -44.20 47.64 -3.51
N PHE A 27 -43.58 47.16 -4.60
CA PHE A 27 -42.18 46.73 -4.76
C PHE A 27 -41.53 45.87 -3.64
N LEU A 28 -41.52 44.56 -3.86
CA LEU A 28 -40.55 43.63 -3.27
C LEU A 28 -39.23 43.72 -4.04
N VAL A 29 -38.26 44.47 -3.48
CA VAL A 29 -36.83 44.28 -3.82
C VAL A 29 -36.29 43.25 -2.83
N THR A 30 -36.26 41.99 -3.25
CA THR A 30 -35.63 40.90 -2.51
C THR A 30 -34.11 41.04 -2.61
N TRP A 31 -33.47 41.37 -1.49
CA TRP A 31 -32.03 41.24 -1.33
C TRP A 31 -31.65 39.75 -1.30
N LEU A 32 -30.99 39.28 -2.35
CA LEU A 32 -30.44 37.92 -2.43
C LEU A 32 -29.01 37.97 -1.88
N VAL A 33 -28.84 37.70 -0.59
CA VAL A 33 -27.51 37.47 0.01
C VAL A 33 -27.07 36.07 -0.44
N ALA A 34 -26.23 36.00 -1.47
CA ALA A 34 -25.60 34.76 -1.89
C ALA A 34 -24.55 34.35 -0.84
N LEU A 35 -24.94 33.47 0.08
CA LEU A 35 -24.04 32.81 1.01
C LEU A 35 -23.22 31.76 0.23
N THR A 36 -22.06 32.13 -0.30
CA THR A 36 -21.13 31.17 -0.90
C THR A 36 -20.46 30.35 0.20
N CYS A 37 -21.07 29.24 0.60
CA CYS A 37 -20.39 28.21 1.39
C CYS A 37 -19.28 27.59 0.54
N THR A 38 -18.05 28.06 0.70
CA THR A 38 -16.87 27.36 0.20
C THR A 38 -16.64 26.12 1.07
N PHE A 39 -17.11 24.96 0.61
CA PHE A 39 -16.68 23.68 1.19
C PHE A 39 -15.23 23.43 0.76
N SER A 40 -14.28 23.73 1.65
CA SER A 40 -12.91 23.23 1.53
C SER A 40 -12.93 21.73 1.80
N PHE A 41 -12.97 20.92 0.73
CA PHE A 41 -12.63 19.50 0.79
C PHE A 41 -11.12 19.36 0.99
N ALA A 42 -10.63 19.67 2.19
CA ALA A 42 -9.29 19.23 2.57
C ALA A 42 -9.33 17.70 2.64
N GLN A 43 -8.73 17.05 1.64
CA GLN A 43 -8.61 15.59 1.57
C GLN A 43 -7.89 15.12 2.85
N GLN A 44 -8.59 14.42 3.75
CA GLN A 44 -7.96 13.86 4.94
C GLN A 44 -6.82 12.94 4.51
N LYS A 45 -5.61 13.20 5.01
CA LYS A 45 -4.48 12.29 4.79
C LYS A 45 -4.84 10.92 5.37
N PRO A 46 -4.68 9.84 4.60
CA PRO A 46 -4.96 8.50 5.11
C PRO A 46 -4.05 8.18 6.29
N GLU A 47 -4.63 7.66 7.36
CA GLU A 47 -3.88 7.14 8.50
C GLU A 47 -3.29 5.77 8.11
N TYR A 48 -1.99 5.59 8.35
CA TYR A 48 -1.28 4.35 8.03
C TYR A 48 -0.94 3.59 9.32
N ASP A 49 -1.40 2.35 9.42
CA ASP A 49 -0.95 1.41 10.47
C ASP A 49 0.40 0.82 10.05
N MET A 50 1.48 1.52 10.41
CA MET A 50 2.82 1.10 10.04
C MET A 50 3.32 -0.03 10.94
N GLY A 51 3.87 -1.09 10.35
CA GLY A 51 4.28 -2.27 11.11
C GLY A 51 5.30 -3.14 10.42
N LYS A 52 5.97 -3.96 11.23
CA LYS A 52 6.90 -4.99 10.76
C LYS A 52 6.10 -6.22 10.32
N MET A 53 6.45 -6.76 9.16
CA MET A 53 5.94 -8.02 8.61
C MET A 53 7.10 -8.78 7.95
N GLN A 54 6.88 -10.03 7.54
CA GLN A 54 7.92 -10.78 6.82
C GLN A 54 7.55 -10.93 5.36
N MET A 55 8.36 -10.37 4.47
CA MET A 55 8.25 -10.62 3.04
C MET A 55 9.12 -11.80 2.67
N VAL A 56 8.56 -12.73 1.92
CA VAL A 56 9.21 -13.97 1.49
C VAL A 56 9.26 -13.99 -0.03
N PHE A 57 10.43 -14.32 -0.55
CA PHE A 57 10.72 -14.53 -1.96
C PHE A 57 10.87 -16.02 -2.21
N LEU A 58 10.04 -16.58 -3.08
CA LEU A 58 10.20 -17.96 -3.55
C LEU A 58 10.88 -17.95 -4.91
N ARG A 59 12.07 -18.53 -4.98
CA ARG A 59 12.86 -18.66 -6.20
C ARG A 59 12.87 -20.10 -6.69
N GLN A 60 12.91 -20.28 -7.99
CA GLN A 60 13.01 -21.59 -8.63
C GLN A 60 14.32 -22.27 -8.24
N SER A 61 14.21 -23.50 -7.77
CA SER A 61 15.36 -24.37 -7.60
C SER A 61 15.80 -24.93 -8.96
N PRO A 62 17.12 -25.11 -9.22
CA PRO A 62 17.63 -25.78 -10.43
C PRO A 62 17.04 -27.18 -10.65
N LYS A 63 16.46 -27.79 -9.62
CA LYS A 63 15.81 -29.12 -9.67
C LYS A 63 14.42 -29.11 -10.33
N LEU A 64 13.84 -27.94 -10.63
CA LEU A 64 12.47 -27.83 -11.17
C LEU A 64 12.38 -28.21 -12.66
N LYS A 65 11.46 -29.12 -13.03
CA LYS A 65 10.98 -29.27 -14.41
C LYS A 65 9.61 -28.61 -14.56
N ALA A 66 9.32 -27.98 -15.71
CA ALA A 66 8.08 -27.24 -15.94
C ALA A 66 6.79 -28.08 -15.72
N LYS A 67 6.84 -29.39 -16.02
CA LYS A 67 5.74 -30.34 -15.79
C LYS A 67 5.36 -30.51 -14.31
N ASP A 68 6.28 -30.20 -13.40
CA ASP A 68 6.08 -30.40 -11.97
C ASP A 68 5.18 -29.32 -11.35
N ARG A 69 5.03 -28.15 -12.01
CA ARG A 69 4.14 -27.06 -11.57
C ARG A 69 2.66 -27.32 -11.82
N ALA A 70 2.33 -27.91 -12.97
CA ALA A 70 0.94 -28.29 -13.27
C ALA A 70 0.56 -29.64 -12.63
N GLY A 71 1.54 -30.31 -12.01
CA GLY A 71 1.36 -31.59 -11.32
C GLY A 71 0.73 -31.44 -9.94
N GLN A 72 0.65 -32.58 -9.24
CA GLN A 72 0.05 -32.69 -7.91
C GLN A 72 0.64 -31.68 -6.90
N VAL A 73 1.97 -31.50 -6.89
CA VAL A 73 2.64 -30.58 -5.95
C VAL A 73 2.20 -29.13 -6.15
N GLY A 74 1.98 -28.69 -7.39
CA GLY A 74 1.48 -27.34 -7.65
C GLY A 74 0.06 -27.12 -7.12
N LYS A 75 -0.82 -28.12 -7.28
CA LYS A 75 -2.19 -28.07 -6.73
C LYS A 75 -2.19 -28.04 -5.21
N GLU A 76 -1.36 -28.88 -4.59
CA GLU A 76 -1.19 -28.90 -3.13
C GLU A 76 -0.62 -27.57 -2.61
N HIS A 77 0.37 -27.01 -3.33
CA HIS A 77 0.97 -25.72 -3.00
C HIS A 77 -0.06 -24.60 -3.03
N GLN A 78 -0.86 -24.51 -4.09
CA GLN A 78 -1.93 -23.52 -4.19
C GLN A 78 -2.97 -23.69 -3.07
N ALA A 79 -3.43 -24.91 -2.81
CA ALA A 79 -4.39 -25.19 -1.74
C ALA A 79 -3.84 -24.80 -0.36
N TYR A 80 -2.55 -25.03 -0.11
CA TYR A 80 -1.91 -24.62 1.13
C TYR A 80 -1.81 -23.09 1.25
N VAL A 81 -1.41 -22.39 0.18
CA VAL A 81 -1.42 -20.91 0.15
C VAL A 81 -2.81 -20.36 0.43
N GLU A 82 -3.86 -20.91 -0.19
CA GLU A 82 -5.25 -20.53 0.07
C GLU A 82 -5.65 -20.76 1.54
N SER A 83 -5.20 -21.87 2.15
CA SER A 83 -5.43 -22.09 3.59
C SER A 83 -4.72 -21.06 4.48
N LEU A 84 -3.50 -20.64 4.13
CA LEU A 84 -2.79 -19.61 4.89
C LEU A 84 -3.47 -18.24 4.80
N VAL A 85 -4.08 -17.92 3.65
CA VAL A 85 -4.90 -16.72 3.46
C VAL A 85 -6.17 -16.82 4.32
N LYS A 86 -6.87 -17.96 4.28
CA LYS A 86 -8.10 -18.20 5.07
C LYS A 86 -7.84 -18.12 6.58
N ASP A 87 -6.71 -18.65 7.03
CA ASP A 87 -6.28 -18.62 8.43
C ASP A 87 -5.75 -17.24 8.87
N GLY A 88 -5.68 -16.27 7.96
CA GLY A 88 -5.15 -14.93 8.24
C GLY A 88 -3.65 -14.89 8.49
N LYS A 89 -2.90 -15.95 8.16
CA LYS A 89 -1.44 -16.01 8.30
C LYS A 89 -0.71 -15.34 7.15
N LEU A 90 -1.33 -15.27 5.97
CA LEU A 90 -0.80 -14.61 4.78
C LEU A 90 -1.54 -13.30 4.51
N ALA A 91 -0.81 -12.18 4.44
CA ALA A 91 -1.38 -10.87 4.12
C ALA A 91 -1.46 -10.60 2.61
N LEU A 92 -0.50 -11.15 1.87
CA LEU A 92 -0.28 -10.82 0.48
C LEU A 92 0.43 -12.00 -0.17
N TRP A 93 0.04 -12.32 -1.39
CA TRP A 93 0.69 -13.32 -2.21
C TRP A 93 0.52 -12.94 -3.67
N GLY A 94 1.53 -13.21 -4.49
CA GLY A 94 1.40 -13.06 -5.92
C GLY A 94 2.52 -13.78 -6.66
N GLU A 95 2.21 -14.11 -7.91
CA GLU A 95 3.11 -14.81 -8.81
C GLU A 95 3.89 -13.79 -9.65
N VAL A 96 5.19 -14.00 -9.74
CA VAL A 96 6.08 -13.22 -10.58
C VAL A 96 6.18 -13.89 -11.95
N THR A 97 6.01 -13.09 -12.99
CA THR A 97 6.17 -13.53 -14.38
C THR A 97 7.43 -12.91 -14.97
N GLY A 98 8.22 -13.72 -15.68
CA GLY A 98 9.50 -13.29 -16.23
C GLY A 98 10.46 -14.44 -16.43
N GLU A 99 11.65 -14.11 -16.92
CA GLU A 99 12.71 -15.07 -17.25
C GLU A 99 13.69 -15.33 -16.11
N ASP A 100 13.68 -14.49 -15.07
CA ASP A 100 14.52 -14.69 -13.87
C ASP A 100 14.12 -15.96 -13.10
N ASP A 101 14.68 -16.21 -11.92
CA ASP A 101 14.31 -17.34 -11.08
C ASP A 101 13.24 -17.01 -10.02
N LEU A 102 12.80 -15.75 -9.87
CA LEU A 102 11.79 -15.35 -8.91
C LEU A 102 10.40 -15.79 -9.38
N ARG A 103 9.66 -16.45 -8.50
CA ARG A 103 8.37 -17.07 -8.85
C ARG A 103 7.22 -16.56 -8.03
N GLU A 104 7.42 -16.36 -6.74
CA GLU A 104 6.37 -15.86 -5.88
C GLU A 104 6.94 -14.89 -4.87
N ILE A 105 6.11 -13.92 -4.53
CA ILE A 105 6.36 -12.98 -3.44
C ILE A 105 5.16 -13.09 -2.52
N MET A 106 5.41 -13.21 -1.22
CA MET A 106 4.37 -13.26 -0.21
C MET A 106 4.73 -12.47 1.03
N VAL A 107 3.72 -12.06 1.80
CA VAL A 107 3.89 -11.39 3.08
C VAL A 107 3.18 -12.20 4.15
N VAL A 108 3.95 -12.72 5.10
CA VAL A 108 3.46 -13.47 6.26
C VAL A 108 3.17 -12.48 7.39
N LYS A 109 1.98 -12.60 8.00
CA LYS A 109 1.50 -11.76 9.11
C LYS A 109 2.14 -12.18 10.44
N THR A 110 3.45 -11.97 10.55
CA THR A 110 4.21 -12.17 11.79
C THR A 110 5.35 -11.17 11.88
N GLU A 111 5.72 -10.78 13.10
CA GLU A 111 6.92 -9.97 13.35
C GLU A 111 8.19 -10.84 13.48
N SER A 112 8.03 -12.16 13.63
CA SER A 112 9.14 -13.11 13.78
C SER A 112 9.56 -13.68 12.43
N LEU A 113 10.82 -13.42 12.06
CA LEU A 113 11.43 -14.00 10.88
C LEU A 113 11.46 -15.53 10.94
N GLU A 114 11.64 -16.09 12.12
CA GLU A 114 11.66 -17.54 12.35
C GLU A 114 10.29 -18.17 12.09
N GLN A 115 9.21 -17.56 12.59
CA GLN A 115 7.86 -18.06 12.31
C GLN A 115 7.53 -17.98 10.82
N ALA A 116 7.97 -16.93 10.12
CA ALA A 116 7.79 -16.85 8.67
C ALA A 116 8.54 -17.97 7.95
N ARG A 117 9.77 -18.29 8.36
CA ARG A 117 10.52 -19.43 7.80
C ARG A 117 9.77 -20.74 8.01
N GLN A 118 9.32 -21.01 9.23
CA GLN A 118 8.56 -22.23 9.56
C GLN A 118 7.30 -22.37 8.69
N VAL A 119 6.54 -21.29 8.49
CA VAL A 119 5.38 -21.31 7.59
C VAL A 119 5.79 -21.63 6.15
N THR A 120 6.89 -21.04 5.68
CA THR A 120 7.34 -21.20 4.29
C THR A 120 8.01 -22.54 4.00
N GLU A 121 8.69 -23.14 4.97
CA GLU A 121 9.28 -24.48 4.84
C GLU A 121 8.23 -25.57 4.69
N LEU A 122 7.00 -25.31 5.15
CA LEU A 122 5.86 -26.21 5.01
C LEU A 122 5.16 -26.11 3.65
N LEU A 123 5.50 -25.12 2.83
CA LEU A 123 4.95 -25.00 1.47
C LEU A 123 5.28 -26.28 0.68
N PRO A 124 4.30 -26.95 0.07
CA PRO A 124 4.52 -28.18 -0.68
C PRO A 124 5.63 -28.08 -1.74
N ALA A 125 5.70 -26.96 -2.47
CA ALA A 125 6.77 -26.74 -3.46
C ALA A 125 8.15 -26.52 -2.81
N VAL A 126 8.23 -25.97 -1.59
CA VAL A 126 9.49 -25.85 -0.86
C VAL A 126 9.92 -27.21 -0.31
N LYS A 127 9.01 -27.98 0.29
CA LYS A 127 9.27 -29.35 0.77
C LYS A 127 9.72 -30.29 -0.34
N ALA A 128 9.15 -30.14 -1.53
CA ALA A 128 9.54 -30.90 -2.71
C ALA A 128 10.88 -30.44 -3.32
N GLY A 129 11.53 -29.40 -2.76
CA GLY A 129 12.79 -28.85 -3.27
C GLY A 129 12.65 -28.12 -4.62
N MET A 130 11.42 -27.77 -5.00
CA MET A 130 11.07 -27.09 -6.25
C MET A 130 11.26 -25.57 -6.15
N LEU A 131 10.98 -25.01 -4.97
CA LEU A 131 11.20 -23.61 -4.64
C LEU A 131 12.15 -23.49 -3.45
N LYS A 132 12.95 -22.43 -3.44
CA LYS A 132 13.73 -21.99 -2.29
C LYS A 132 13.10 -20.72 -1.73
N ALA A 133 12.81 -20.73 -0.44
CA ALA A 133 12.31 -19.57 0.27
C ALA A 133 13.45 -18.74 0.86
N ASP A 134 13.32 -17.42 0.78
CA ASP A 134 14.15 -16.48 1.50
C ASP A 134 13.26 -15.37 2.09
N ALA A 135 13.45 -15.05 3.36
CA ALA A 135 12.57 -14.16 4.11
C ALA A 135 13.33 -12.95 4.62
N LEU A 136 12.69 -11.78 4.55
CA LEU A 136 13.18 -10.53 5.09
C LEU A 136 12.10 -9.83 5.92
N SER A 137 12.52 -9.21 7.02
CA SER A 137 11.65 -8.30 7.75
C SER A 137 11.47 -7.01 6.96
N TRP A 138 10.22 -6.60 6.78
CA TRP A 138 9.78 -5.46 5.98
C TRP A 138 8.90 -4.54 6.81
N TYR A 139 9.08 -3.23 6.69
CA TYR A 139 8.26 -2.24 7.37
C TYR A 139 7.34 -1.53 6.38
N ALA A 140 6.03 -1.64 6.57
CA ALA A 140 5.04 -1.07 5.64
C ALA A 140 3.70 -0.79 6.33
N ALA A 141 2.80 -0.10 5.62
CA ALA A 141 1.43 0.16 6.05
C ALA A 141 0.60 -1.13 5.99
N ARG A 142 0.40 -1.78 7.14
CA ARG A 142 -0.33 -3.06 7.28
C ARG A 142 -1.79 -2.94 6.85
N ASN A 143 -2.42 -1.80 7.11
CA ASN A 143 -3.81 -1.54 6.76
C ASN A 143 -4.05 -1.42 5.23
N LEU A 144 -3.00 -1.33 4.42
CA LEU A 144 -3.11 -1.42 2.96
C LEU A 144 -3.13 -2.86 2.44
N LEU A 145 -2.72 -3.84 3.26
CA LEU A 145 -2.82 -5.26 2.95
C LEU A 145 -4.17 -5.79 3.42
N ARG A 146 -5.00 -6.17 2.45
CA ARG A 146 -6.40 -6.53 2.68
C ARG A 146 -6.58 -8.04 2.54
N THR A 147 -7.58 -8.57 3.23
CA THR A 147 -8.00 -9.95 3.02
C THR A 147 -8.84 -10.03 1.75
N PRO A 148 -8.44 -10.82 0.74
CA PRO A 148 -9.20 -10.97 -0.49
C PRO A 148 -10.44 -11.84 -0.25
N GLN A 149 -11.39 -11.77 -1.20
CA GLN A 149 -12.47 -12.75 -1.25
C GLN A 149 -11.95 -14.08 -1.82
N THR A 150 -12.44 -15.20 -1.29
CA THR A 150 -12.14 -16.54 -1.81
C THR A 150 -13.29 -17.03 -2.70
N PRO A 151 -13.02 -17.83 -3.75
CA PRO A 151 -11.70 -18.37 -4.14
C PRO A 151 -10.80 -17.32 -4.82
N LEU A 152 -9.48 -17.51 -4.76
CA LEU A 152 -8.46 -16.55 -5.25
C LEU A 152 -8.29 -16.57 -6.79
N THR A 153 -9.39 -16.64 -7.54
CA THR A 153 -9.38 -16.83 -9.00
C THR A 153 -9.16 -15.55 -9.79
N THR A 154 -9.58 -14.41 -9.27
CA THR A 154 -9.45 -13.12 -9.97
C THR A 154 -8.11 -12.47 -9.63
N ARG A 155 -7.43 -11.90 -10.64
CA ARG A 155 -6.08 -11.33 -10.51
C ARG A 155 -6.07 -9.82 -10.80
N SER A 156 -5.16 -9.12 -10.15
CA SER A 156 -4.75 -7.74 -10.43
C SER A 156 -3.26 -7.74 -10.76
N ASN A 157 -2.87 -6.93 -11.75
CA ASN A 157 -1.47 -6.81 -12.16
C ASN A 157 -0.83 -5.58 -11.52
N TYR A 158 0.39 -5.77 -11.03
CA TYR A 158 1.24 -4.74 -10.45
C TYR A 158 2.65 -4.89 -11.01
N ILE A 159 3.47 -3.86 -10.87
CA ILE A 159 4.92 -3.98 -11.04
C ILE A 159 5.56 -3.94 -9.65
N PHE A 160 6.26 -5.01 -9.30
CA PHE A 160 7.04 -5.10 -8.07
C PHE A 160 8.44 -4.56 -8.32
N GLY A 161 8.86 -3.56 -7.54
CA GLY A 161 10.21 -3.00 -7.55
C GLY A 161 10.99 -3.41 -6.32
N LEU A 162 12.04 -4.21 -6.49
CA LEU A 162 13.00 -4.52 -5.44
C LEU A 162 14.11 -3.47 -5.44
N LEU A 163 14.20 -2.68 -4.38
CA LEU A 163 15.27 -1.70 -4.21
C LEU A 163 16.50 -2.44 -3.68
N VAL A 164 17.62 -2.33 -4.39
CA VAL A 164 18.93 -2.87 -3.98
C VAL A 164 19.98 -1.77 -3.92
N ARG A 165 21.10 -2.02 -3.24
CA ARG A 165 22.23 -1.09 -3.25
C ARG A 165 22.70 -0.82 -4.68
N GLY A 166 22.83 0.47 -5.00
CA GLY A 166 23.48 0.91 -6.22
C GLY A 166 25.00 0.97 -6.06
N PRO A 167 25.75 1.16 -7.16
CA PRO A 167 27.21 1.16 -7.16
C PRO A 167 27.84 2.31 -6.35
N LYS A 168 27.09 3.39 -6.08
CA LYS A 168 27.53 4.53 -5.27
C LYS A 168 26.94 4.52 -3.85
N TRP A 169 26.42 3.37 -3.40
CA TRP A 169 25.89 3.24 -2.05
C TRP A 169 27.00 3.44 -1.00
N THR A 170 26.72 4.19 0.05
CA THR A 170 27.56 4.30 1.25
C THR A 170 26.70 4.38 2.51
N LYS A 171 27.25 3.87 3.62
CA LYS A 171 26.68 3.98 4.97
C LYS A 171 26.87 5.37 5.60
N GLU A 172 27.75 6.20 5.05
CA GLU A 172 28.04 7.52 5.57
C GLU A 172 26.81 8.43 5.48
N GLN A 173 26.59 9.20 6.53
CA GLN A 173 25.57 10.23 6.59
C GLN A 173 26.25 11.59 6.48
N THR A 174 26.09 12.22 5.33
CA THR A 174 26.51 13.59 5.04
C THR A 174 25.29 14.44 4.72
N GLU A 175 25.46 15.76 4.64
CA GLU A 175 24.41 16.66 4.17
C GLU A 175 23.86 16.24 2.80
N GLU A 176 24.74 15.84 1.88
CA GLU A 176 24.36 15.36 0.55
C GLU A 176 23.55 14.06 0.61
N THR A 177 23.98 13.06 1.37
CA THR A 177 23.24 11.79 1.45
C THR A 177 21.88 11.98 2.13
N ASN A 178 21.79 12.90 3.11
CA ASN A 178 20.55 13.24 3.77
C ASN A 178 19.60 13.98 2.83
N LYS A 179 20.11 14.89 1.99
CA LYS A 179 19.32 15.57 0.94
C LYS A 179 18.79 14.57 -0.09
N ILE A 180 19.61 13.60 -0.51
CA ILE A 180 19.18 12.53 -1.43
C ILE A 180 18.07 11.69 -0.77
N GLN A 181 18.24 11.29 0.49
CA GLN A 181 17.23 10.52 1.21
C GLN A 181 15.92 11.30 1.38
N ALA A 182 15.98 12.60 1.68
CA ALA A 182 14.79 13.45 1.73
C ALA A 182 14.08 13.53 0.37
N GLY A 183 14.86 13.65 -0.72
CA GLY A 183 14.35 13.61 -2.08
C GLY A 183 13.68 12.27 -2.44
N HIS A 184 14.26 11.14 -2.02
CA HIS A 184 13.67 9.82 -2.16
C HIS A 184 12.31 9.72 -1.46
N MET A 185 12.21 10.21 -0.21
CA MET A 185 10.94 10.24 0.51
C MET A 185 9.90 11.15 -0.15
N ALA A 186 10.32 12.30 -0.68
CA ALA A 186 9.44 13.20 -1.43
C ALA A 186 8.93 12.55 -2.73
N ASN A 187 9.78 11.78 -3.42
CA ASN A 187 9.39 11.02 -4.61
C ASN A 187 8.33 9.95 -4.27
N ILE A 188 8.52 9.18 -3.18
CA ILE A 188 7.53 8.19 -2.71
C ILE A 188 6.17 8.85 -2.48
N ASN A 189 6.14 9.98 -1.77
CA ASN A 189 4.89 10.69 -1.48
C ASN A 189 4.20 11.18 -2.76
N ARG A 190 4.96 11.80 -3.68
CA ARG A 190 4.44 12.24 -4.97
C ARG A 190 3.85 11.09 -5.79
N LEU A 191 4.50 9.94 -5.81
CA LEU A 191 4.02 8.75 -6.54
C LEU A 191 2.79 8.12 -5.89
N ALA A 192 2.71 8.14 -4.56
CA ALA A 192 1.53 7.69 -3.82
C ALA A 192 0.33 8.61 -4.05
N GLU A 193 0.53 9.93 -3.99
CA GLU A 193 -0.50 10.95 -4.30
C GLU A 193 -1.01 10.83 -5.74
N ALA A 194 -0.12 10.50 -6.70
CA ALA A 194 -0.49 10.23 -8.09
C ALA A 194 -1.19 8.87 -8.29
N GLY A 195 -1.33 8.05 -7.24
CA GLY A 195 -1.93 6.71 -7.32
C GLY A 195 -1.09 5.68 -8.08
N LYS A 196 0.17 6.00 -8.39
CA LYS A 196 1.08 5.15 -9.16
C LYS A 196 1.86 4.16 -8.27
N LEU A 197 2.07 4.51 -7.01
CA LEU A 197 2.74 3.68 -6.00
C LEU A 197 1.74 3.35 -4.89
N VAL A 198 1.31 2.10 -4.79
CA VAL A 198 0.26 1.68 -3.83
C VAL A 198 0.83 1.30 -2.48
N LEU A 199 2.10 0.89 -2.43
CA LEU A 199 2.76 0.50 -1.20
C LEU A 199 4.27 0.61 -1.37
N ALA A 200 4.93 1.09 -0.33
CA ALA A 200 6.39 1.16 -0.25
C ALA A 200 6.84 0.90 1.18
N GLY A 201 8.08 0.41 1.32
CA GLY A 201 8.63 0.14 2.63
C GLY A 201 10.06 -0.36 2.61
N PRO A 202 10.89 0.02 3.59
CA PRO A 202 12.26 -0.49 3.71
C PRO A 202 12.29 -1.91 4.26
N PHE A 203 13.35 -2.65 3.90
CA PHE A 203 13.72 -3.85 4.66
C PHE A 203 14.54 -3.46 5.89
N TYR A 204 14.44 -4.28 6.93
CA TYR A 204 15.34 -4.18 8.07
C TYR A 204 16.71 -4.81 7.76
N GLY A 205 17.75 -4.31 8.44
CA GLY A 205 19.10 -4.84 8.39
C GLY A 205 20.00 -4.23 7.32
N ASP A 206 21.22 -4.76 7.24
CA ASP A 206 22.32 -4.19 6.46
C ASP A 206 22.62 -4.96 5.16
N GLY A 207 21.69 -5.80 4.73
CA GLY A 207 21.78 -6.50 3.45
C GLY A 207 21.66 -5.58 2.24
N ASP A 208 21.91 -6.15 1.06
CA ASP A 208 21.89 -5.39 -0.20
C ASP A 208 20.49 -5.00 -0.65
N ARG A 209 19.47 -5.78 -0.28
CA ARG A 209 18.06 -5.43 -0.49
C ARG A 209 17.66 -4.35 0.52
N ARG A 210 17.21 -3.20 0.01
CA ARG A 210 16.95 -1.98 0.78
C ARG A 210 15.48 -1.71 1.01
N GLY A 211 14.61 -2.16 0.11
CA GLY A 211 13.18 -1.96 0.26
C GLY A 211 12.38 -2.42 -0.94
N VAL A 212 11.12 -2.02 -0.97
CA VAL A 212 10.13 -2.42 -1.96
C VAL A 212 9.32 -1.22 -2.41
N PHE A 213 9.06 -1.16 -3.71
CA PHE A 213 7.98 -0.40 -4.33
C PHE A 213 6.97 -1.36 -4.95
N ILE A 214 5.68 -1.07 -4.80
CA ILE A 214 4.61 -1.79 -5.49
C ILE A 214 3.84 -0.77 -6.33
N PHE A 215 4.05 -0.82 -7.65
CA PHE A 215 3.45 0.11 -8.59
C PHE A 215 2.14 -0.43 -9.15
N LYS A 216 1.16 0.46 -9.32
CA LYS A 216 -0.09 0.22 -10.03
C LYS A 216 -0.04 0.94 -11.37
N VAL A 217 0.66 0.30 -12.31
CA VAL A 217 0.95 0.79 -13.66
C VAL A 217 0.87 -0.36 -14.65
N ASP A 218 0.70 -0.04 -15.94
CA ASP A 218 0.37 -1.06 -16.94
C ASP A 218 1.61 -1.75 -17.53
N SER A 219 2.81 -1.19 -17.33
CA SER A 219 4.03 -1.72 -17.94
C SER A 219 5.29 -1.55 -17.10
N LEU A 220 6.27 -2.42 -17.34
CA LEU A 220 7.63 -2.28 -16.80
C LEU A 220 8.29 -0.97 -17.26
N ALA A 221 8.01 -0.51 -18.49
CA ALA A 221 8.58 0.72 -19.02
C ALA A 221 8.07 1.96 -18.27
N GLU A 222 6.77 2.01 -17.95
CA GLU A 222 6.20 3.07 -17.12
C GLU A 222 6.78 3.03 -15.71
N ALA A 223 6.86 1.84 -15.09
CA ALA A 223 7.50 1.71 -13.78
C ALA A 223 8.96 2.17 -13.80
N GLN A 224 9.73 1.81 -14.83
CA GLN A 224 11.12 2.24 -15.00
C GLN A 224 11.22 3.77 -15.09
N ALA A 225 10.39 4.40 -15.92
CA ALA A 225 10.37 5.86 -16.03
C ALA A 225 10.06 6.53 -14.69
N LEU A 226 9.17 5.96 -13.86
CA LEU A 226 8.89 6.47 -12.52
C LEU A 226 10.09 6.25 -11.58
N THR A 227 10.77 5.10 -11.64
CA THR A 227 11.96 4.84 -10.83
C THR A 227 13.13 5.76 -11.18
N ASP A 228 13.26 6.16 -12.45
CA ASP A 228 14.33 7.04 -12.92
C ASP A 228 14.19 8.48 -12.40
N THR A 229 13.01 8.85 -11.88
CA THR A 229 12.80 10.14 -11.22
C THR A 229 13.25 10.17 -9.76
N ASP A 230 13.65 9.03 -9.19
CA ASP A 230 14.03 8.93 -7.78
C ASP A 230 15.44 9.50 -7.54
N PRO A 231 15.62 10.51 -6.67
CA PRO A 231 16.94 11.07 -6.39
C PRO A 231 17.97 10.04 -5.91
N ALA A 232 17.55 8.98 -5.21
CA ALA A 232 18.46 7.92 -4.78
C ALA A 232 18.91 7.01 -5.93
N VAL A 233 18.07 6.85 -6.96
CA VAL A 233 18.42 6.12 -8.20
C VAL A 233 19.32 6.99 -9.07
N ILE A 234 18.97 8.26 -9.28
CA ILE A 234 19.77 9.23 -10.05
C ILE A 234 21.19 9.35 -9.46
N ALA A 235 21.30 9.42 -8.13
CA ALA A 235 22.59 9.47 -7.45
C ALA A 235 23.35 8.12 -7.48
N GLY A 236 22.76 7.05 -8.01
CA GLY A 236 23.35 5.71 -8.07
C GLY A 236 23.49 5.02 -6.71
N ARG A 237 22.78 5.51 -5.68
CA ARG A 237 22.75 4.91 -4.34
C ARG A 237 21.80 3.72 -4.27
N LEU A 238 20.77 3.72 -5.11
CA LEU A 238 19.84 2.62 -5.30
C LEU A 238 19.82 2.17 -6.75
N LYS A 239 19.59 0.88 -6.95
CA LYS A 239 19.13 0.29 -8.21
C LYS A 239 17.79 -0.39 -7.93
N ILE A 240 16.86 -0.34 -8.88
CA ILE A 240 15.55 -0.97 -8.72
C ILE A 240 15.40 -2.10 -9.75
N GLU A 241 15.10 -3.29 -9.27
CA GLU A 241 14.80 -4.46 -10.10
C GLU A 241 13.28 -4.59 -10.22
N LEU A 242 12.77 -4.56 -11.46
CA LEU A 242 11.34 -4.50 -11.74
C LEU A 242 10.82 -5.84 -12.26
N HIS A 243 9.73 -6.31 -11.65
CA HIS A 243 9.11 -7.59 -11.98
C HIS A 243 7.61 -7.42 -12.20
N ARG A 244 7.07 -8.09 -13.24
CA ARG A 244 5.62 -8.18 -13.42
C ARG A 244 5.04 -9.12 -12.36
N TRP A 245 4.03 -8.65 -11.66
CA TRP A 245 3.51 -9.35 -10.49
C TRP A 245 1.99 -9.45 -10.50
N SER A 246 1.49 -10.69 -10.50
CA SER A 246 0.06 -11.01 -10.51
C SER A 246 -0.40 -11.37 -9.11
N VAL A 247 -1.31 -10.57 -8.55
CA VAL A 247 -1.78 -10.66 -7.16
C VAL A 247 -3.27 -10.97 -7.16
N PRO A 248 -3.80 -11.84 -6.26
CA PRO A 248 -5.24 -12.02 -6.15
C PRO A 248 -5.94 -10.69 -5.87
N LYS A 249 -7.02 -10.44 -6.60
CA LYS A 249 -7.75 -9.19 -6.51
C LYS A 249 -8.25 -8.97 -5.09
N GLY A 250 -8.06 -7.76 -4.58
CA GLY A 250 -8.50 -7.37 -3.24
C GLY A 250 -7.47 -7.55 -2.13
N MET A 251 -6.25 -8.05 -2.41
CA MET A 251 -5.15 -8.02 -1.43
C MET A 251 -4.47 -6.65 -1.32
N LEU A 252 -4.52 -5.86 -2.40
CA LEU A 252 -3.96 -4.51 -2.51
C LEU A 252 -5.05 -3.54 -3.04
N PRO A 253 -4.90 -2.23 -2.82
CA PRO A 253 -5.84 -1.21 -3.29
C PRO A 253 -5.88 -1.01 -4.81
#